data_AF-A0A525NHU5-F1
#
_entry.id   AF-A0A525NHU5-F1
#
_cell.length_a   1.000
_cell.length_b   1.000
_cell.length_c   1.000
_cell.angle_alpha   90.00
_cell.angle_beta   90.00
_cell.angle_gamma   90.00
#
_symmetry.space_group_name_H-M   'P 1'
#
loop_
_entity.id
_entity.type
_entity.pdbx_description
1 polymer ?
#
loop_
_entity_poly.entity_id
_entity_poly.type
_entity_poly.pdbx_seq_one_letter_code
_entity_poly.pdbx_strand_id
1 'polypeptide(L)'
;WPAPTVFREKNLTTIGYKNQVILPLRIDVVEKDVPVTVAASVSLGVCSDICVPASLDLNAVIDTDTTRPDPEIAAALAQRPYSAQEAQVDKATCNLGLRDGSFELVAAITLPDTGGQEFVVIEPGQSDLWVSETDTSRDGGVLRARADIAHVKDETVALDRSQIRITVLGSNQAVDIRGCTSD
;
A
#
# COMPACT_ATOMS: atom_id res chain seq x y z
N TRP A 1 -0.58 6.60 4.48
CA TRP A 1 0.31 6.73 3.32
C TRP A 1 -0.44 7.42 2.20
N PRO A 2 0.12 8.50 1.62
CA PRO A 2 -0.33 9.00 0.33
C PRO A 2 -0.26 7.90 -0.75
N ALA A 3 -0.99 8.06 -1.85
CA ALA A 3 -0.92 7.15 -2.98
C ALA A 3 0.52 7.17 -3.56
N PRO A 4 1.22 6.02 -3.59
CA PRO A 4 2.56 5.98 -4.15
C PRO A 4 2.53 6.02 -5.67
N THR A 5 3.68 6.32 -6.27
CA THR A 5 3.89 6.26 -7.71
C THR A 5 4.60 4.97 -8.09
N VAL A 6 4.23 4.39 -9.23
CA VAL A 6 4.95 3.27 -9.86
C VAL A 6 6.02 3.83 -10.79
N PHE A 7 7.27 3.57 -10.47
CA PHE A 7 8.42 3.90 -11.30
C PHE A 7 8.87 2.64 -12.04
N ARG A 8 8.88 2.69 -13.37
CA ARG A 8 9.35 1.59 -14.22
C ARG A 8 10.64 2.00 -14.89
N GLU A 9 11.71 1.29 -14.56
CA GLU A 9 12.98 1.31 -15.25
C GLU A 9 13.16 -0.01 -16.01
N LYS A 10 14.12 -0.07 -16.95
CA LYS A 10 14.24 -1.21 -17.90
C LYS A 10 14.20 -2.60 -17.24
N ASN A 11 14.68 -2.73 -15.99
CA ASN A 11 14.77 -4.00 -15.28
C ASN A 11 14.20 -3.95 -13.84
N LEU A 12 13.56 -2.85 -13.44
CA LEU A 12 13.12 -2.67 -12.06
C LEU A 12 11.84 -1.84 -12.00
N THR A 13 10.81 -2.40 -11.36
CA THR A 13 9.63 -1.65 -10.93
C THR A 13 9.80 -1.30 -9.46
N THR A 14 9.72 0.00 -9.14
CA THR A 14 9.77 0.51 -7.75
C THR A 14 8.50 1.27 -7.44
N ILE A 15 8.02 1.15 -6.20
CA ILE A 15 6.83 1.85 -5.73
C ILE A 15 7.25 2.78 -4.60
N GLY A 16 7.02 4.08 -4.78
CA GLY A 16 7.49 5.06 -3.81
C GLY A 16 7.08 6.49 -4.12
N TYR A 17 7.92 7.44 -3.70
CA TYR A 17 7.67 8.87 -3.83
C TYR A 17 8.90 9.56 -4.40
N LYS A 18 8.68 10.65 -5.15
CA LYS A 18 9.75 11.46 -5.74
C LYS A 18 9.65 12.90 -5.23
N ASN A 19 10.80 13.54 -5.02
CA ASN A 19 10.97 14.91 -4.51
C ASN A 19 10.52 15.12 -3.05
N GLN A 20 9.28 14.79 -2.71
CA GLN A 20 8.72 15.01 -1.38
C GLN A 20 7.59 14.03 -1.08
N VAL A 21 7.45 13.65 0.18
CA VAL A 21 6.26 12.99 0.74
C VAL A 21 5.95 13.61 2.10
N ILE A 22 4.66 13.85 2.37
CA ILE A 22 4.17 14.24 3.70
C ILE A 22 3.44 13.04 4.28
N LEU A 23 3.85 12.59 5.46
CA LEU A 23 3.26 11.44 6.16
C LEU A 23 2.53 11.90 7.42
N PRO A 24 1.20 12.07 7.36
CA PRO A 24 0.41 12.37 8.54
C PRO A 24 0.47 11.21 9.54
N LEU A 25 0.87 11.50 10.77
CA LEU A 25 0.83 10.56 11.89
C LEU A 25 -0.32 10.91 12.82
N ARG A 26 -1.09 9.91 13.25
CA ARG A 26 -2.08 10.07 14.32
C ARG A 26 -1.45 9.59 15.62
N ILE A 27 -1.52 10.44 16.63
CA ILE A 27 -1.03 10.15 17.98
C ILE A 27 -2.25 10.23 18.89
N ASP A 28 -2.60 9.09 19.49
CA ASP A 28 -3.66 9.04 20.49
C ASP A 28 -3.08 9.42 21.87
N VAL A 29 -3.78 10.29 22.59
CA VAL A 29 -3.32 10.86 23.87
C VAL A 29 -4.19 10.38 25.03
N VAL A 30 -3.59 10.17 26.20
CA VAL A 30 -4.31 9.74 27.41
C VAL A 30 -5.10 10.89 28.02
N GLU A 31 -4.49 12.07 28.09
CA GLU A 31 -5.08 13.29 28.64
C GLU A 31 -5.26 14.31 27.53
N LYS A 32 -6.50 14.79 27.38
CA LYS A 32 -6.80 15.86 26.44
C LYS A 32 -6.21 17.18 26.93
N ASP A 33 -5.82 18.04 26.01
CA ASP A 33 -5.39 19.42 26.27
C ASP A 33 -4.04 19.53 27.04
N VAL A 34 -3.31 18.41 27.18
CA VAL A 34 -1.93 18.37 27.70
C VAL A 34 -0.94 18.26 26.52
N PRO A 35 0.10 19.12 26.45
CA PRO A 35 1.12 19.03 25.41
C PRO A 35 1.83 17.66 25.42
N VAL A 36 2.08 17.13 24.23
CA VAL A 36 2.73 15.83 24.05
C VAL A 36 4.12 16.02 23.47
N THR A 37 5.12 15.42 24.11
CA THR A 37 6.47 15.33 23.54
C THR A 37 6.56 14.09 22.67
N VAL A 38 6.93 14.27 21.41
CA VAL A 38 7.16 13.22 20.43
C VAL A 38 8.65 13.12 20.17
N ALA A 39 9.23 11.97 20.52
CA ALA A 39 10.58 11.58 20.12
C ALA A 39 10.47 10.36 19.22
N ALA A 40 10.98 10.46 17.99
CA ALA A 40 10.87 9.40 16.99
C ALA A 40 12.19 9.23 16.23
N SER A 41 12.61 7.98 16.06
CA SER A 41 13.68 7.62 15.13
C SER A 41 13.05 6.97 13.90
N VAL A 42 13.30 7.54 12.73
CA VAL A 42 12.77 7.08 11.45
C VAL A 42 13.90 6.51 10.62
N SER A 43 13.73 5.27 10.15
CA SER A 43 14.60 4.66 9.15
C SER A 43 13.87 4.59 7.82
N LEU A 44 14.52 5.04 6.74
CA LEU A 44 13.95 5.01 5.39
C LEU A 44 15.00 4.60 4.36
N GLY A 45 14.55 3.96 3.29
CA GLY A 45 15.37 3.76 2.09
C GLY A 45 15.27 4.98 1.18
N VAL A 46 16.41 5.51 0.73
CA VAL A 46 16.47 6.57 -0.28
C VAL A 46 17.18 5.99 -1.50
N CYS A 47 16.52 6.06 -2.66
CA CYS A 47 17.02 5.50 -3.90
C CYS A 47 17.27 6.61 -4.93
N SER A 48 18.44 6.58 -5.56
CA SER A 48 18.71 7.22 -6.86
C SER A 48 19.25 6.13 -7.78
N ASP A 49 20.56 6.14 -8.10
CA ASP A 49 21.19 5.06 -8.85
C ASP A 49 21.41 3.80 -7.97
N ILE A 50 21.52 4.02 -6.66
CA ILE A 50 21.61 2.99 -5.62
C ILE A 50 20.65 3.33 -4.48
N CYS A 51 20.18 2.30 -3.77
CA CYS A 51 19.37 2.47 -2.57
C CYS A 51 20.26 2.43 -1.32
N VAL A 52 20.19 3.48 -0.50
CA VAL A 52 20.91 3.57 0.77
C VAL A 52 19.94 3.78 1.93
N PRO A 53 20.20 3.20 3.11
CA PRO A 53 19.43 3.50 4.31
C PRO A 53 19.77 4.92 4.81
N ALA A 54 18.75 5.65 5.26
CA ALA A 54 18.88 6.92 5.95
C ALA A 54 18.12 6.86 7.28
N SER A 55 18.66 7.56 8.28
CA SER A 55 18.06 7.65 9.62
C SER A 55 17.84 9.12 9.98
N LEU A 56 16.70 9.40 10.60
CA LEU A 56 16.30 10.72 11.06
C LEU A 56 15.86 10.62 12.53
N ASP A 57 16.37 11.48 13.38
CA ASP A 57 15.89 11.64 14.76
C ASP A 57 15.07 12.91 14.87
N LEU A 58 13.80 12.76 15.25
CA LEU A 58 12.81 13.83 15.31
C LEU A 58 12.41 14.04 16.78
N ASN A 59 12.44 15.29 17.21
CA ASN A 59 11.94 15.70 18.52
C ASN A 59 11.02 16.91 18.33
N ALA A 60 9.77 16.77 18.78
CA ALA A 60 8.77 17.82 18.68
C ALA A 60 7.90 17.86 19.94
N VAL A 61 7.40 19.05 20.28
CA VAL A 61 6.31 19.22 21.24
C VAL A 61 5.07 19.56 20.44
N ILE A 62 4.04 18.74 20.55
CA ILE A 62 2.71 19.03 20.01
C ILE A 62 1.96 19.75 21.12
N ASP A 63 1.83 21.07 20.97
CA ASP A 63 1.04 21.91 21.87
C ASP A 63 -0.46 21.70 21.65
N THR A 64 -1.25 22.29 22.55
CA THR A 64 -2.72 22.19 22.54
C THR A 64 -3.39 23.50 22.15
N ASP A 65 -2.60 24.52 21.81
CA ASP A 65 -3.06 25.84 21.40
C ASP A 65 -3.51 25.83 19.93
N THR A 66 -2.93 24.95 19.12
CA THR A 66 -3.25 24.79 17.70
C THR A 66 -4.57 24.05 17.51
N THR A 67 -5.65 24.82 17.35
CA THR A 67 -7.02 24.30 17.15
C THR A 67 -7.48 24.26 15.70
N ARG A 68 -6.71 24.87 14.78
CA ARG A 68 -7.04 24.90 13.35
C ARG A 68 -6.34 23.77 12.61
N PRO A 69 -7.03 23.04 11.70
CA PRO A 69 -6.39 22.07 10.83
C PRO A 69 -5.28 22.71 9.98
N ASP A 70 -4.13 22.05 9.95
CA ASP A 70 -3.02 22.43 9.08
C ASP A 70 -3.35 22.08 7.61
N PRO A 71 -3.25 23.04 6.66
CA PRO A 71 -3.56 22.79 5.25
C PRO A 71 -2.69 21.71 4.59
N GLU A 72 -1.41 21.60 4.94
CA GLU A 72 -0.51 20.59 4.37
C GLU A 72 -0.88 19.19 4.88
N ILE A 73 -1.22 19.06 6.16
CA ILE A 73 -1.72 17.80 6.72
C ILE A 73 -3.05 17.41 6.06
N ALA A 74 -3.97 18.36 5.90
CA ALA A 74 -5.25 18.10 5.24
C ALA A 74 -5.06 17.64 3.78
N ALA A 75 -4.18 18.30 3.03
CA ALA A 75 -3.84 17.93 1.66
C ALA A 75 -3.20 16.52 1.59
N ALA A 76 -2.26 16.21 2.48
CA ALA A 76 -1.63 14.89 2.52
C ALA A 76 -2.62 13.77 2.88
N LEU A 77 -3.58 14.03 3.77
CA LEU A 77 -4.66 13.10 4.08
C LEU A 77 -5.60 12.86 2.89
N ALA A 78 -5.83 13.88 2.07
CA ALA A 78 -6.63 13.77 0.84
C ALA A 78 -5.92 13.00 -0.28
N GLN A 79 -4.59 12.89 -0.23
CA GLN A 79 -3.79 12.12 -1.21
C GLN A 79 -3.72 10.62 -0.91
N ARG A 80 -4.35 10.13 0.17
CA ARG A 80 -4.41 8.69 0.45
C ARG A 80 -5.13 7.93 -0.68
N PRO A 81 -4.83 6.65 -0.90
CA PRO A 81 -5.70 5.80 -1.72
C PRO A 81 -7.14 5.80 -1.16
N TYR A 82 -8.13 5.81 -2.05
CA TYR A 82 -9.53 5.62 -1.67
C TYR A 82 -9.72 4.25 -1.03
N SER A 83 -10.56 4.16 -0.01
CA SER A 83 -11.05 2.88 0.48
C SER A 83 -11.86 2.15 -0.59
N ALA A 84 -12.01 0.82 -0.42
CA ALA A 84 -12.90 0.01 -1.23
C ALA A 84 -14.31 0.60 -1.38
N GLN A 85 -14.86 1.19 -0.31
CA GLN A 85 -16.19 1.82 -0.33
C GLN A 85 -16.20 3.12 -1.16
N GLU A 86 -15.23 4.02 -0.94
CA GLU A 86 -15.12 5.28 -1.67
C GLU A 86 -14.92 5.03 -3.18
N ALA A 87 -14.18 3.98 -3.53
CA ALA A 87 -13.91 3.59 -4.92
C ALA A 87 -14.97 2.66 -5.53
N GLN A 88 -16.06 2.34 -4.80
CA GLN A 88 -17.15 1.48 -5.27
C GLN A 88 -16.68 0.09 -5.72
N VAL A 89 -15.76 -0.52 -4.97
CA VAL A 89 -15.36 -1.91 -5.18
C VAL A 89 -16.53 -2.82 -4.81
N ASP A 90 -17.00 -3.60 -5.78
CA ASP A 90 -18.12 -4.53 -5.63
C ASP A 90 -17.67 -5.86 -5.03
N LYS A 91 -16.55 -6.41 -5.53
CA LYS A 91 -16.03 -7.71 -5.10
C LYS A 91 -14.51 -7.75 -5.21
N ALA A 92 -13.85 -8.42 -4.26
CA ALA A 92 -12.44 -8.79 -4.35
C ALA A 92 -12.26 -10.26 -3.95
N THR A 93 -11.77 -11.10 -4.88
CA THR A 93 -11.41 -12.50 -4.60
C THR A 93 -9.91 -12.71 -4.75
N CYS A 94 -9.40 -13.68 -4.00
CA CYS A 94 -8.01 -14.12 -4.06
C CYS A 94 -7.98 -15.65 -4.12
N ASN A 95 -7.46 -16.20 -5.20
CA ASN A 95 -7.36 -17.63 -5.39
C ASN A 95 -5.90 -18.04 -5.44
N LEU A 96 -5.56 -19.00 -4.59
CA LEU A 96 -4.24 -19.60 -4.52
C LEU A 96 -4.28 -20.91 -5.31
N GLY A 97 -3.41 -21.06 -6.29
CA GLY A 97 -3.26 -22.26 -7.10
C GLY A 97 -1.79 -22.67 -7.23
N LEU A 98 -1.56 -23.84 -7.81
CA LEU A 98 -0.23 -24.26 -8.25
C LEU A 98 -0.14 -24.09 -9.76
N ARG A 99 0.93 -23.46 -10.24
CA ARG A 99 1.21 -23.27 -11.65
C ARG A 99 2.71 -23.44 -11.89
N ASP A 100 3.08 -24.31 -12.82
CA ASP A 100 4.49 -24.55 -13.20
C ASP A 100 5.44 -24.87 -12.01
N GLY A 101 4.89 -25.41 -10.92
CA GLY A 101 5.64 -25.76 -9.70
C GLY A 101 5.76 -24.63 -8.66
N SER A 102 5.28 -23.42 -8.94
CA SER A 102 5.13 -22.32 -7.97
C SER A 102 3.69 -22.18 -7.49
N PHE A 103 3.51 -21.57 -6.33
CA PHE A 103 2.19 -21.09 -5.92
C PHE A 103 1.90 -19.76 -6.61
N GLU A 104 0.75 -19.68 -7.28
CA GLU A 104 0.25 -18.49 -7.94
C GLU A 104 -0.95 -17.94 -7.17
N LEU A 105 -0.92 -16.65 -6.87
CA LEU A 105 -2.03 -15.89 -6.31
C LEU A 105 -2.68 -15.06 -7.42
N VAL A 106 -3.98 -15.29 -7.64
CA VAL A 106 -4.79 -14.51 -8.58
C VAL A 106 -5.80 -13.69 -7.78
N ALA A 107 -5.61 -12.37 -7.77
CA ALA A 107 -6.58 -11.42 -7.25
C ALA A 107 -7.51 -10.94 -8.38
N ALA A 108 -8.82 -11.07 -8.20
CA ALA A 108 -9.82 -10.53 -9.11
C ALA A 108 -10.66 -9.47 -8.38
N ILE A 109 -10.59 -8.23 -8.86
CA ILE A 109 -11.24 -7.08 -8.26
C ILE A 109 -12.28 -6.52 -9.23
N THR A 110 -13.54 -6.46 -8.82
CA THR A 110 -14.61 -5.82 -9.57
C THR A 110 -14.76 -4.40 -9.07
N LEU A 111 -14.34 -3.43 -9.88
CA LEU A 111 -14.33 -2.01 -9.55
C LEU A 111 -14.35 -1.13 -10.81
N PRO A 112 -14.86 0.12 -10.71
CA PRO A 112 -14.71 1.11 -11.77
C PRO A 112 -13.26 1.30 -12.21
N ASP A 113 -13.05 1.71 -13.46
CA ASP A 113 -11.72 1.99 -14.00
C ASP A 113 -10.99 3.06 -13.16
N THR A 114 -9.75 2.78 -12.75
CA THR A 114 -8.94 3.71 -11.94
C THR A 114 -8.06 4.64 -12.80
N GLY A 115 -8.20 4.56 -14.13
CA GLY A 115 -7.58 5.40 -15.13
C GLY A 115 -6.28 4.81 -15.69
N GLY A 116 -6.17 4.76 -17.01
CA GLY A 116 -4.92 4.48 -17.72
C GLY A 116 -4.40 3.06 -17.48
N GLN A 117 -3.07 2.90 -17.38
CA GLN A 117 -2.49 1.61 -17.03
C GLN A 117 -2.53 1.42 -15.52
N GLU A 118 -3.19 0.36 -15.08
CA GLU A 118 -3.33 0.01 -13.67
C GLU A 118 -2.21 -0.94 -13.25
N PHE A 119 -1.75 -0.80 -12.01
CA PHE A 119 -0.81 -1.69 -11.36
C PHE A 119 -1.35 -2.12 -10.01
N VAL A 120 -1.24 -3.40 -9.66
CA VAL A 120 -1.77 -3.91 -8.41
C VAL A 120 -0.64 -4.36 -7.49
N VAL A 121 -0.63 -3.85 -6.26
CA VAL A 121 0.23 -4.34 -5.19
C VAL A 121 -0.57 -5.33 -4.36
N ILE A 122 0.00 -6.49 -4.06
CA ILE A 122 -0.60 -7.45 -3.15
C ILE A 122 0.36 -7.66 -1.98
N GLU A 123 -0.03 -7.19 -0.81
CA GLU A 123 0.67 -7.42 0.45
C GLU A 123 -0.03 -8.57 1.18
N PRO A 124 0.64 -9.70 1.46
CA PRO A 124 -0.03 -10.89 2.02
C PRO A 124 -0.47 -10.72 3.48
N GLY A 125 -0.06 -9.64 4.14
CA GLY A 125 -0.31 -9.39 5.57
C GLY A 125 0.45 -10.32 6.52
N GLN A 126 1.30 -11.20 5.98
CA GLN A 126 2.10 -12.18 6.70
C GLN A 126 3.57 -11.97 6.32
N SER A 127 4.43 -11.71 7.32
CA SER A 127 5.82 -11.29 7.11
C SER A 127 6.74 -12.39 6.55
N ASP A 128 6.30 -13.62 6.64
CA ASP A 128 6.95 -14.84 6.15
C ASP A 128 6.57 -15.18 4.71
N LEU A 129 5.65 -14.42 4.09
CA LEU A 129 5.28 -14.56 2.69
C LEU A 129 5.85 -13.44 1.84
N TRP A 130 6.41 -13.82 0.70
CA TRP A 130 6.84 -12.91 -0.36
C TRP A 130 5.90 -13.02 -1.56
N VAL A 131 5.56 -11.88 -2.15
CA VAL A 131 4.73 -11.78 -3.35
C VAL A 131 5.52 -11.05 -4.41
N SER A 132 5.52 -11.59 -5.63
CA SER A 132 6.18 -11.00 -6.80
C SER A 132 5.43 -9.78 -7.35
N GLU A 133 6.05 -9.11 -8.33
CA GLU A 133 5.37 -8.08 -9.13
C GLU A 133 4.16 -8.68 -9.87
N THR A 134 3.04 -7.96 -9.91
CA THR A 134 1.83 -8.48 -10.52
C THR A 134 1.80 -8.29 -12.04
N ASP A 135 1.34 -9.32 -12.75
CA ASP A 135 0.80 -9.18 -14.09
C ASP A 135 -0.67 -8.75 -13.99
N THR A 136 -0.96 -7.53 -14.43
CA THR A 136 -2.27 -6.88 -14.29
C THR A 136 -2.99 -6.80 -15.64
N SER A 137 -4.24 -7.26 -15.70
CA SER A 137 -5.08 -7.20 -16.88
C SER A 137 -6.52 -6.82 -16.51
N ARG A 138 -7.17 -6.01 -17.35
CA ARG A 138 -8.57 -5.61 -17.17
C ARG A 138 -9.44 -6.21 -18.26
N ASP A 139 -10.60 -6.72 -17.87
CA ASP A 139 -11.66 -7.20 -18.76
C ASP A 139 -13.01 -6.64 -18.26
N GLY A 140 -13.52 -5.63 -18.96
CA GLY A 140 -14.67 -4.86 -18.52
C GLY A 140 -14.48 -4.27 -17.11
N GLY A 141 -15.40 -4.58 -16.20
CA GLY A 141 -15.37 -4.12 -14.81
C GLY A 141 -14.43 -4.91 -13.89
N VAL A 142 -13.73 -5.93 -14.39
CA VAL A 142 -12.89 -6.82 -13.57
C VAL A 142 -11.41 -6.59 -13.86
N LEU A 143 -10.67 -6.19 -12.83
CA LEU A 143 -9.22 -6.11 -12.82
C LEU A 143 -8.66 -7.41 -12.23
N ARG A 144 -7.81 -8.12 -12.98
CA ARG A 144 -7.11 -9.33 -12.54
C ARG A 144 -5.63 -9.04 -12.37
N ALA A 145 -5.10 -9.38 -11.21
CA ALA A 145 -3.68 -9.32 -10.89
C ALA A 145 -3.17 -10.71 -10.54
N ARG A 146 -2.14 -11.19 -11.24
CA ARG A 146 -1.49 -12.47 -10.96
C ARG A 146 -0.10 -12.23 -10.40
N ALA A 147 0.28 -12.95 -9.36
CA ALA A 147 1.63 -12.94 -8.81
C ALA A 147 2.00 -14.33 -8.30
N ASP A 148 3.27 -14.69 -8.45
CA ASP A 148 3.87 -15.77 -7.65
C ASP A 148 3.90 -15.38 -6.18
N ILE A 149 3.63 -16.34 -5.30
CA ILE A 149 3.73 -16.22 -3.86
C ILE A 149 4.56 -17.38 -3.30
N ALA A 150 5.44 -17.09 -2.34
CA ALA A 150 6.29 -18.09 -1.72
C ALA A 150 6.52 -17.76 -0.24
N HIS A 151 6.81 -18.79 0.55
CA HIS A 151 7.33 -18.58 1.89
C HIS A 151 8.81 -18.18 1.81
N VAL A 152 9.24 -17.20 2.59
CA VAL A 152 10.61 -16.64 2.54
C VAL A 152 11.71 -17.65 2.91
N LYS A 153 11.34 -18.79 3.50
CA LYS A 153 12.23 -19.92 3.83
C LYS A 153 11.91 -21.21 3.08
N ASP A 154 11.19 -21.13 1.96
CA ASP A 154 10.78 -22.29 1.14
C ASP A 154 9.93 -23.33 1.90
N GLU A 155 9.10 -22.87 2.86
CA GLU A 155 8.14 -23.72 3.58
C GLU A 155 6.76 -23.70 2.89
N THR A 156 5.77 -24.35 3.52
CA THR A 156 4.41 -24.42 2.97
C THR A 156 3.73 -23.05 3.01
N VAL A 157 3.11 -22.65 1.90
CA VAL A 157 2.32 -21.42 1.84
C VAL A 157 0.95 -21.65 2.47
N ALA A 158 0.66 -20.95 3.58
CA ALA A 158 -0.66 -20.84 4.16
C ALA A 158 -1.13 -19.39 4.08
N LEU A 159 -2.29 -19.15 3.45
CA LEU A 159 -2.77 -17.81 3.14
C LEU A 159 -3.96 -17.42 4.02
N ASP A 160 -3.81 -16.39 4.85
CA ASP A 160 -4.95 -15.71 5.48
C ASP A 160 -5.44 -14.57 4.59
N ARG A 161 -6.51 -14.83 3.83
CA ARG A 161 -7.09 -13.84 2.92
C ARG A 161 -7.67 -12.61 3.62
N SER A 162 -7.95 -12.68 4.91
CA SER A 162 -8.44 -11.52 5.68
C SER A 162 -7.32 -10.50 5.95
N GLN A 163 -6.06 -10.94 5.94
CA GLN A 163 -4.88 -10.10 6.16
C GLN A 163 -4.32 -9.53 4.86
N ILE A 164 -4.74 -10.05 3.70
CA ILE A 164 -4.29 -9.56 2.39
C ILE A 164 -4.72 -8.11 2.22
N ARG A 165 -3.79 -7.27 1.78
CA ARG A 165 -4.07 -5.90 1.37
C ARG A 165 -3.73 -5.73 -0.11
N ILE A 166 -4.70 -5.24 -0.87
CA ILE A 166 -4.58 -5.01 -2.31
C ILE A 166 -4.60 -3.51 -2.53
N THR A 167 -3.56 -2.96 -3.15
CA THR A 167 -3.53 -1.56 -3.57
C THR A 167 -3.58 -1.48 -5.09
N VAL A 168 -4.65 -0.93 -5.64
CA VAL A 168 -4.76 -0.64 -7.09
C VAL A 168 -4.21 0.76 -7.33
N LEU A 169 -3.25 0.90 -8.24
CA LEU A 169 -2.62 2.15 -8.62
C LEU A 169 -2.96 2.47 -10.07
N GLY A 170 -3.91 3.39 -10.27
CA GLY A 170 -4.26 3.96 -11.57
C GLY A 170 -3.79 5.40 -11.71
N SER A 171 -3.96 5.97 -12.91
CA SER A 171 -3.57 7.35 -13.22
C SER A 171 -4.52 8.42 -12.68
N ASN A 172 -5.80 8.08 -12.44
CA ASN A 172 -6.77 9.01 -11.85
C ASN A 172 -6.86 8.85 -10.34
N GLN A 173 -6.73 7.62 -9.85
CA GLN A 173 -6.85 7.32 -8.43
C GLN A 173 -6.14 6.04 -8.01
N ALA A 174 -5.83 5.94 -6.72
CA ALA A 174 -5.41 4.71 -6.07
C ALA A 174 -6.52 4.17 -5.16
N VAL A 175 -6.60 2.86 -4.99
CA VAL A 175 -7.61 2.19 -4.15
C VAL A 175 -6.95 1.21 -3.19
N ASP A 176 -7.25 1.32 -1.90
CA ASP A 176 -6.85 0.42 -0.83
C ASP A 176 -7.99 -0.55 -0.47
N ILE A 177 -7.75 -1.84 -0.66
CA ILE A 177 -8.69 -2.91 -0.38
C ILE A 177 -8.07 -3.82 0.68
N ARG A 178 -8.82 -4.10 1.74
CA ARG A 178 -8.38 -4.95 2.85
C ARG A 178 -9.24 -6.21 2.89
N GLY A 179 -8.56 -7.34 2.86
CA GLY A 179 -9.16 -8.65 2.73
C GLY A 179 -9.67 -8.95 1.33
N CYS A 180 -9.82 -10.23 1.05
CA CYS A 180 -10.51 -10.77 -0.12
C CYS A 180 -11.13 -12.12 0.22
N THR A 181 -12.10 -12.57 -0.57
CA THR A 181 -12.72 -13.89 -0.37
C THR A 181 -12.09 -14.95 -1.28
N SER A 182 -12.43 -16.22 -1.10
CA SER A 182 -12.33 -17.18 -2.21
C SER A 182 -13.42 -16.90 -3.23
N ASP A 183 -13.32 -17.50 -4.41
CA ASP A 183 -14.41 -17.51 -5.40
C ASP A 183 -15.72 -18.09 -4.85
#